data_AF-A0A1J3JBW1-F1
#
_entry.id   AF-A0A1J3JBW1-F1
#
_cell.length_a   1.000
_cell.length_b   1.000
_cell.length_c   1.000
_cell.angle_alpha   90.00
_cell.angle_beta   90.00
_cell.angle_gamma   90.00
#
_symmetry.space_group_name_H-M   'P 1'
#
loop_
_entity.id
_entity.type
_entity.pdbx_description
1 polymer ?
#
loop_
_entity_poly.entity_id
_entity_poly.type
_entity_poly.pdbx_seq_one_letter_code
_entity_poly.pdbx_strand_id
1 'polypeptide(L)'
;MEKVELPVHNHPLVSFTRFSLGQCKGCWSHGYIYGGYRCNESGCDTMFHKECAESLLETNHSSHPNHTLKLLRKFQSSICSLCQVWFGTGYFCSSCDFKLDLGCARRPNPPLTLEKSNTHEHPLVLSNGVGFELSQSTRN
;
A
#
# COMPACT_ATOMS: atom_id res chain seq x y z
N MET A 1 16.31 -11.84 19.44
CA MET A 1 15.58 -11.17 18.35
C MET A 1 16.55 -10.23 17.67
N GLU A 2 16.60 -10.24 16.35
CA GLU A 2 17.51 -9.39 15.58
C GLU A 2 17.06 -7.93 15.64
N LYS A 3 18.01 -7.03 15.89
CA LYS A 3 17.79 -5.58 15.91
C LYS A 3 18.12 -5.02 14.53
N VAL A 4 17.27 -4.16 14.01
CA VAL A 4 17.44 -3.50 12.71
C VAL A 4 17.45 -1.99 12.91
N GLU A 5 18.44 -1.33 12.34
CA GLU A 5 18.53 0.13 12.29
C GLU A 5 17.87 0.60 11.00
N LEU A 6 16.75 1.30 11.12
CA LEU A 6 16.01 1.85 9.99
C LEU A 6 15.87 3.37 10.16
N PRO A 7 16.02 4.17 9.09
CA PRO A 7 15.97 5.63 9.16
C PRO A 7 14.58 6.18 9.51
N VAL A 8 13.60 5.30 9.74
CA VAL A 8 12.24 5.66 10.13
C VAL A 8 12.10 5.96 11.62
N HIS A 9 13.09 5.58 12.44
CA HIS A 9 13.08 5.72 13.88
C HIS A 9 14.51 5.76 14.45
N ASN A 10 14.74 6.54 15.51
CA ASN A 10 16.08 6.80 16.04
C ASN A 10 16.65 5.65 16.89
N HIS A 11 15.83 4.68 17.28
CA HIS A 11 16.27 3.53 18.07
C HIS A 11 16.28 2.25 17.22
N PRO A 12 17.13 1.26 17.56
CA PRO A 12 17.08 -0.05 16.94
C PRO A 12 15.70 -0.68 17.11
N LEU A 13 15.13 -1.13 16.00
CA LEU A 13 13.83 -1.77 15.97
C LEU A 13 14.00 -3.28 16.09
N VAL A 14 13.04 -3.93 16.72
CA VAL A 14 12.97 -5.38 16.85
C VAL A 14 11.82 -5.88 16.00
N SER A 15 12.09 -6.90 15.17
CA SER A 15 11.03 -7.55 14.41
C SER A 15 10.14 -8.38 15.33
N PHE A 16 8.84 -8.38 15.05
CA PHE A 16 7.87 -9.27 15.66
C PHE A 16 7.14 -10.03 14.55
N THR A 17 6.79 -11.30 14.80
CA THR A 17 6.20 -12.19 13.79
C THR A 17 4.73 -12.51 14.05
N ARG A 18 4.16 -12.04 15.17
CA ARG A 18 2.76 -12.26 15.57
C ARG A 18 1.92 -11.01 15.36
N PHE A 19 0.62 -11.11 15.63
CA PHE A 19 -0.25 -9.94 15.69
C PHE A 19 0.10 -9.06 16.88
N SER A 20 0.15 -7.76 16.65
CA SER A 20 0.27 -6.74 17.68
C SER A 20 -0.76 -5.66 17.42
N LEU A 21 -1.53 -5.30 18.44
CA LEU A 21 -2.48 -4.19 18.36
C LEU A 21 -1.73 -2.89 18.63
N GLY A 22 -1.94 -1.90 17.76
CA GLY A 22 -1.53 -0.53 18.02
C GLY A 22 -1.56 0.33 16.76
N GLN A 23 -0.87 1.47 16.83
CA GLN A 23 -0.82 2.42 15.72
C GLN A 23 0.55 2.41 15.04
N CYS A 24 0.55 2.12 13.74
CA CYS A 24 1.76 2.26 12.93
C CYS A 24 2.18 3.74 12.86
N LYS A 25 3.37 4.09 13.34
CA LYS A 25 3.92 5.47 13.21
C LYS A 25 4.34 5.83 11.77
N GLY A 26 4.36 4.83 10.89
CA GLY A 26 4.62 4.99 9.47
C GLY A 26 3.39 5.44 8.66
N CYS A 27 2.23 4.81 8.86
CA CYS A 27 1.01 5.12 8.09
C CYS A 27 -0.16 5.65 8.93
N TRP A 28 0.04 5.81 10.24
CA TRP A 28 -0.93 6.31 11.23
C TRP A 28 -2.22 5.49 11.38
N SER A 29 -2.31 4.37 10.67
CA SER A 29 -3.37 3.38 10.83
C SER A 29 -3.28 2.71 12.20
N HIS A 30 -4.44 2.61 12.86
CA HIS A 30 -4.62 1.87 14.11
C HIS A 30 -5.25 0.52 13.78
N GLY A 31 -4.69 -0.57 14.30
CA GLY A 31 -5.29 -1.90 14.17
C GLY A 31 -4.33 -3.02 14.55
N TYR A 32 -4.66 -4.23 14.09
CA TYR A 32 -3.77 -5.37 14.21
C TYR A 32 -2.71 -5.33 13.12
N ILE A 33 -1.45 -5.23 13.52
CA ILE A 33 -0.29 -5.38 12.65
C ILE A 33 0.17 -6.82 12.72
N TYR A 34 0.17 -7.51 11.58
CA TYR A 34 0.76 -8.84 11.44
C TYR A 34 2.18 -8.71 10.91
N GLY A 35 3.18 -9.06 11.73
CA GLY A 35 4.56 -9.01 11.27
C GLY A 35 5.06 -7.58 11.07
N GLY A 36 5.95 -7.10 11.92
CA GLY A 36 6.40 -5.71 11.83
C GLY A 36 7.59 -5.41 12.69
N TYR A 37 7.81 -4.13 12.90
CA TYR A 37 8.91 -3.61 13.72
C TYR A 37 8.36 -2.84 14.90
N ARG A 38 8.97 -3.03 16.07
CA ARG A 38 8.68 -2.22 17.26
C ARG A 38 9.96 -1.76 17.92
N CYS A 39 9.91 -0.59 18.54
CA CYS A 39 10.97 -0.18 19.45
C CYS A 39 10.80 -0.94 20.77
N ASN A 40 11.93 -1.33 21.38
CA ASN A 40 11.95 -1.98 22.70
C ASN A 40 12.75 -1.13 23.71
N GLU A 41 12.96 0.14 23.40
CA GLU A 41 13.63 1.10 24.27
C GLU A 41 12.64 1.59 25.35
N SER A 42 13.12 1.78 26.57
CA SER A 42 12.25 2.16 27.69
C SER A 42 11.65 3.55 27.45
N GLY A 43 10.32 3.65 27.52
CA GLY A 43 9.59 4.90 27.23
C GLY A 43 9.34 5.18 25.75
N CYS A 44 9.72 4.27 24.84
CA CYS A 44 9.51 4.42 23.41
C CYS A 44 8.61 3.32 22.84
N ASP A 45 7.30 3.57 22.82
CA ASP A 45 6.30 2.64 22.28
C ASP A 45 5.94 2.98 20.82
N THR A 46 6.90 2.76 19.92
CA THR A 46 6.67 2.95 18.47
C THR A 46 6.60 1.61 17.77
N MET A 47 5.56 1.42 16.97
CA MET A 47 5.44 0.27 16.07
C MET A 47 5.28 0.71 14.62
N PHE A 48 5.67 -0.17 13.71
CA PHE A 48 5.56 0.01 12.28
C PHE A 48 5.10 -1.30 11.65
N HIS A 49 4.21 -1.22 10.65
CA HIS A 49 4.10 -2.28 9.66
C HIS A 49 5.49 -2.53 9.06
N LYS A 50 5.81 -3.78 8.72
CA LYS A 50 7.08 -4.13 8.08
C LYS A 50 7.34 -3.23 6.87
N GLU A 51 6.31 -3.09 6.03
CA GLU A 51 6.31 -2.27 4.84
C GLU A 51 6.59 -0.80 5.14
N CYS A 52 6.00 -0.28 6.21
CA CYS A 52 6.16 1.12 6.60
C CYS A 52 7.57 1.45 7.11
N ALA A 53 8.22 0.48 7.76
CA ALA A 53 9.58 0.66 8.27
C ALA A 53 10.63 0.52 7.16
N GLU A 54 10.39 -0.38 6.21
CA GLU A 54 11.26 -0.63 5.06
C GLU A 54 11.03 0.34 3.90
N SER A 55 9.96 1.14 3.94
CA SER A 55 9.70 2.14 2.89
C SER A 55 10.76 3.25 2.94
N LEU A 56 11.34 3.55 1.79
CA LEU A 56 12.32 4.62 1.65
C LEU A 56 11.71 5.98 1.98
N LEU A 57 12.51 6.87 2.56
CA LEU A 57 12.10 8.27 2.77
C LEU A 57 11.93 9.01 1.45
N GLU A 58 12.64 8.57 0.42
CA GLU A 58 12.65 9.14 -0.92
C GLU A 58 12.56 8.04 -1.97
N THR A 59 11.80 8.24 -3.04
CA THR A 59 11.68 7.30 -4.14
C THR A 59 11.66 8.01 -5.48
N ASN A 60 12.32 7.42 -6.48
CA ASN A 60 12.23 7.84 -7.87
C ASN A 60 11.28 6.87 -8.57
N HIS A 61 10.04 7.30 -8.80
CA HIS A 61 9.04 6.45 -9.43
C HIS A 61 9.06 6.63 -10.95
N SER A 62 8.93 5.55 -11.72
CA SER A 62 9.03 5.59 -13.19
C SER A 62 7.92 6.41 -13.86
N SER A 63 6.77 6.60 -13.19
CA SER A 63 5.72 7.51 -13.66
C SER A 63 6.02 8.99 -13.40
N HIS A 64 7.04 9.29 -12.60
CA HIS A 64 7.49 10.65 -12.30
C HIS A 64 9.03 10.72 -12.23
N PRO A 65 9.74 10.42 -13.33
CA PRO A 65 11.19 10.20 -13.30
C PRO A 65 12.01 11.48 -13.09
N ASN A 66 11.44 12.64 -13.39
CA ASN A 66 12.15 13.92 -13.35
C ASN A 66 12.34 14.46 -11.93
N HIS A 67 11.54 13.99 -10.95
CA HIS A 67 11.63 14.47 -9.58
C HIS A 67 11.54 13.32 -8.58
N THR A 68 12.34 13.44 -7.53
CA THR A 68 12.28 12.54 -6.38
C THR A 68 11.04 12.84 -5.54
N LEU A 69 10.32 11.79 -5.18
CA LEU A 69 9.16 11.88 -4.30
C LEU A 69 9.59 11.61 -2.86
N LYS A 70 9.09 12.41 -1.92
CA LYS A 70 9.35 12.28 -0.49
C LYS A 70 8.17 11.62 0.21
N LEU A 71 8.45 10.69 1.12
CA LEU A 71 7.43 10.04 1.92
C LEU A 71 6.82 11.03 2.91
N LEU A 72 5.52 11.27 2.81
CA LEU A 72 4.75 12.01 3.81
C LEU A 72 3.73 11.10 4.47
N ARG A 73 3.80 11.07 5.79
CA ARG A 73 3.00 10.20 6.63
C ARG A 73 1.73 10.87 7.16
N LYS A 74 1.57 12.18 6.99
CA LYS A 74 0.46 12.96 7.58
C LYS A 74 -0.34 13.73 6.53
N PHE A 75 -0.90 13.07 5.51
CA PHE A 75 -1.92 13.74 4.71
C PHE A 75 -3.24 13.75 5.48
N GLN A 76 -3.90 14.92 5.56
CA GLN A 76 -5.26 15.02 6.09
C GLN A 76 -6.24 14.21 5.23
N SER A 77 -5.99 14.16 3.91
CA SER A 77 -6.48 13.21 2.92
C SER A 77 -5.93 13.67 1.57
N SER A 78 -5.42 12.75 0.74
CA SER A 78 -4.89 13.09 -0.59
C SER A 78 -5.33 12.05 -1.61
N ILE A 79 -5.43 12.46 -2.87
CA ILE A 79 -5.81 11.58 -3.98
C ILE A 79 -4.54 11.13 -4.69
N CYS A 80 -4.39 9.84 -4.92
CA CYS A 80 -3.25 9.30 -5.67
C CYS A 80 -3.35 9.69 -7.14
N SER A 81 -2.27 10.24 -7.69
CA SER A 81 -2.19 10.65 -9.09
C SER A 81 -2.31 9.47 -10.07
N LEU A 82 -2.03 8.23 -9.63
CA LEU A 82 -2.13 7.04 -10.49
C LEU A 82 -3.49 6.33 -10.39
N CYS A 83 -3.93 5.97 -9.18
CA CYS A 83 -5.16 5.19 -8.99
C CYS A 83 -6.40 6.03 -8.69
N GLN A 84 -6.25 7.34 -8.45
CA GLN A 84 -7.33 8.26 -8.11
C GLN A 84 -8.11 7.87 -6.84
N VAL A 85 -7.48 7.10 -5.94
CA VAL A 85 -8.04 6.71 -4.63
C VAL A 85 -7.48 7.60 -3.52
N TRP A 86 -8.31 7.87 -2.51
CA TRP A 86 -7.92 8.60 -1.31
C TRP A 86 -6.95 7.82 -0.43
N PHE A 87 -5.92 8.50 0.07
CA PHE A 87 -4.91 7.93 0.96
C PHE A 87 -4.44 8.96 2.00
N GLY A 88 -4.02 8.46 3.17
CA GLY A 88 -3.49 9.29 4.28
C GLY A 88 -1.96 9.30 4.38
N THR A 89 -1.28 8.34 3.77
CA THR A 89 0.19 8.22 3.75
C THR A 89 0.67 7.77 2.38
N GLY A 90 1.68 8.47 1.86
CA GLY A 90 2.23 8.20 0.54
C GLY A 90 3.37 9.15 0.21
N TYR A 91 3.81 9.14 -1.03
CA TYR A 91 4.88 9.99 -1.52
C TYR A 91 4.33 11.24 -2.20
N PHE A 92 5.04 12.36 -2.12
CA PHE A 92 4.73 13.57 -2.86
C PHE A 92 5.97 14.20 -3.46
N CYS A 93 5.78 14.90 -4.58
CA CYS A 93 6.80 15.75 -5.15
C CYS A 93 6.79 17.12 -4.45
N SER A 94 7.95 17.65 -4.07
CA SER A 94 8.03 19.03 -3.55
C SER A 94 7.92 20.09 -4.64
N SER A 95 8.23 19.73 -5.89
CA SER A 95 8.28 20.63 -7.03
C SER A 95 6.98 20.66 -7.84
N CYS A 96 6.10 19.66 -7.65
CA CYS A 96 4.87 19.48 -8.41
C CYS A 96 3.76 18.93 -7.49
N ASP A 97 2.49 19.07 -7.86
CA ASP A 97 1.37 18.47 -7.10
C ASP A 97 1.21 16.95 -7.32
N PHE A 98 2.31 16.24 -7.64
CA PHE A 98 2.29 14.80 -7.86
C PHE A 98 2.28 14.05 -6.52
N LYS A 99 1.30 13.16 -6.33
CA LYS A 99 1.04 12.43 -5.08
C LYS A 99 0.83 10.96 -5.38
N LEU A 100 1.41 10.07 -4.58
CA LEU A 100 1.43 8.65 -4.83
C LEU A 100 1.15 7.88 -3.55
N ASP A 101 0.12 7.05 -3.49
CA ASP A 101 -0.10 6.20 -2.33
C ASP A 101 1.00 5.13 -2.20
N LEU A 102 1.17 4.58 -1.00
CA LEU A 102 2.20 3.56 -0.72
C LEU A 102 2.07 2.30 -1.59
N GLY A 103 0.86 1.93 -2.00
CA GLY A 103 0.60 0.77 -2.84
C GLY A 103 1.04 1.03 -4.28
N CYS A 104 0.64 2.16 -4.86
CA CYS A 104 1.08 2.58 -6.19
C CYS A 104 2.59 2.81 -6.27
N ALA A 105 3.23 3.33 -5.22
CA ALA A 105 4.69 3.51 -5.17
C ALA A 105 5.49 2.21 -5.25
N ARG A 106 4.87 1.08 -4.89
CA ARG A 106 5.50 -0.25 -4.91
C ARG A 106 5.28 -1.00 -6.21
N ARG A 107 4.28 -0.61 -6.99
CA ARG A 107 3.98 -1.27 -8.25
C ARG A 107 5.03 -0.82 -9.27
N PRO A 108 5.85 -1.72 -9.84
CA PRO A 108 6.53 -1.37 -11.07
C PRO A 108 5.42 -1.03 -12.08
N ASN A 109 5.41 0.21 -12.56
CA ASN A 109 4.43 0.62 -13.56
C ASN A 109 4.49 -0.40 -14.71
N PRO A 110 3.34 -0.95 -15.16
CA PRO A 110 3.32 -1.56 -16.47
C PRO A 110 3.81 -0.50 -17.47
N PRO A 111 4.60 -0.87 -18.49
CA PRO A 111 4.95 0.09 -19.53
C PRO A 111 3.67 0.73 -20.04
N LEU A 112 3.66 2.06 -20.10
CA LEU A 112 2.54 2.86 -20.58
C LEU A 112 2.34 2.60 -22.08
N THR A 113 1.81 1.44 -22.45
CA THR A 113 1.02 1.33 -23.66
C THR A 113 -0.35 1.88 -23.30
N LEU A 114 -0.52 3.19 -23.52
CA LEU A 114 -1.82 3.80 -23.71
C LEU A 114 -2.41 3.28 -25.04
N GLU A 115 -2.59 1.97 -25.15
CA GLU A 115 -3.46 1.39 -26.14
C GLU A 115 -4.86 1.61 -25.58
N LYS A 116 -5.56 2.54 -26.21
CA LYS A 116 -7.00 2.75 -26.05
C LYS A 116 -7.71 1.43 -26.42
N SER A 117 -7.76 0.48 -25.50
CA SER A 117 -8.59 -0.72 -25.59
C SER A 117 -9.98 -0.35 -25.05
N ASN A 118 -10.82 0.26 -25.90
CA ASN A 118 -11.97 -0.47 -26.40
C ASN A 118 -11.66 -1.93 -26.74
N THR A 119 -12.55 -2.82 -26.26
CA THR A 119 -12.61 -4.27 -26.51
C THR A 119 -11.62 -5.08 -25.68
N HIS A 120 -12.02 -6.01 -24.81
CA HIS A 120 -13.14 -6.95 -24.91
C HIS A 120 -13.36 -7.65 -23.55
N GLU A 121 -14.59 -8.09 -23.30
CA GLU A 121 -14.95 -8.95 -22.17
C GLU A 121 -14.09 -10.22 -22.15
N HIS A 122 -13.59 -10.61 -20.97
CA HIS A 122 -13.05 -11.95 -20.79
C HIS A 122 -14.09 -12.85 -20.10
N PRO A 123 -14.33 -14.06 -20.63
CA PRO A 123 -15.36 -14.96 -20.14
C PRO A 123 -15.04 -15.46 -18.74
N LEU A 124 -16.03 -15.34 -17.84
CA LEU A 124 -16.04 -16.06 -16.57
C LEU A 124 -16.17 -17.56 -16.86
N VAL A 125 -15.09 -18.32 -16.64
CA VAL A 125 -15.14 -19.79 -16.66
C VAL A 125 -15.55 -20.27 -15.28
N LEU A 126 -16.82 -20.62 -15.15
CA LEU A 126 -17.37 -21.35 -14.00
C LEU A 126 -17.02 -22.84 -14.13
N SER A 127 -16.28 -23.36 -13.16
CA SER A 127 -15.95 -24.78 -13.03
C SER A 127 -17.20 -25.57 -12.61
N ASN A 128 -17.74 -26.38 -13.52
CA ASN A 128 -18.90 -27.22 -13.25
C ASN A 128 -18.59 -28.36 -12.28
N GLY A 129 -19.35 -28.41 -11.18
CA GLY A 129 -19.36 -29.50 -10.22
C GLY A 129 -20.74 -29.64 -9.56
N VAL A 130 -21.68 -30.22 -10.33
CA VAL A 130 -22.90 -30.94 -9.91
C VAL A 130 -24.07 -30.15 -9.30
N GLY A 131 -25.14 -30.03 -10.11
CA GLY A 131 -26.54 -30.29 -9.73
C GLY A 131 -27.25 -29.27 -8.85
N PHE A 132 -28.22 -28.53 -9.40
CA PHE A 132 -29.63 -28.95 -9.44
C PHE A 132 -30.45 -27.90 -10.20
N GLU A 133 -31.29 -28.40 -11.10
CA GLU A 133 -32.29 -27.66 -11.86
C GLU A 133 -33.26 -26.93 -10.94
N LEU A 134 -33.76 -25.76 -11.38
CA LEU A 134 -35.20 -25.49 -11.41
C LEU A 134 -35.49 -24.44 -12.48
N SER A 135 -35.98 -24.92 -13.61
CA SER A 135 -36.68 -24.14 -14.63
C SER A 135 -38.06 -23.71 -14.12
N GLN A 136 -38.41 -22.43 -14.31
CA GLN A 136 -39.78 -21.98 -14.57
C GLN A 136 -39.64 -20.88 -15.65
N SER A 137 -39.88 -21.11 -16.95
CA SER A 137 -41.16 -21.40 -17.62
C SER A 137 -42.21 -20.34 -17.23
N THR A 138 -42.78 -19.49 -18.06
CA THR A 138 -43.08 -19.49 -19.51
C THR A 138 -43.38 -18.05 -19.94
N ARG A 139 -43.21 -17.71 -21.23
CA ARG A 139 -44.07 -16.70 -21.89
C ARG A 139 -45.06 -17.49 -22.74
N ASN A 140 -46.33 -17.48 -22.30
CA ASN A 140 -47.52 -18.11 -22.88
C ASN A 140 -47.43 -19.62 -23.17
#